data_AF-A0A5R9Q1H3-F1
#
_entry.id   AF-A0A5R9Q1H3-F1
#
_cell.length_a   1.000
_cell.length_b   1.000
_cell.length_c   1.000
_cell.angle_alpha   90.00
_cell.angle_beta   90.00
_cell.angle_gamma   90.00
#
_symmetry.space_group_name_H-M   'P 1'
#
loop_
_entity.id
_entity.type
_entity.pdbx_description
1 polymer ?
#
loop_
_entity_poly.entity_id
_entity_poly.type
_entity_poly.pdbx_seq_one_letter_code
_entity_poly.pdbx_strand_id
1 'polypeptide(L)'
;MRNRVRRAPKPQDNAYIQEVLSALKSNPEKIEILARNCDEYKQQMHLKRGFLRAIERLEWVIHASKDIEQFEKSILADDYIGEVIRRYPLLFKGIKS
;
A
#
# COMPACT_ATOMS: atom_id res chain seq x y z
N MET A 1 -19.97 -17.55 13.91
CA MET A 1 -18.91 -16.84 13.17
C MET A 1 -19.55 -15.89 12.16
N ARG A 2 -19.35 -14.56 12.25
CA ARG A 2 -19.85 -13.64 11.22
C ARG A 2 -19.00 -13.81 9.96
N ASN A 3 -19.59 -14.41 8.93
CA ASN A 3 -18.98 -14.53 7.61
C ASN A 3 -18.86 -13.12 7.02
N ARG A 4 -17.72 -12.45 7.20
CA ARG A 4 -17.44 -11.18 6.50
C ARG A 4 -17.21 -11.55 5.04
N VAL A 5 -18.24 -11.36 4.22
CA VAL A 5 -18.12 -11.35 2.76
C VAL A 5 -16.94 -10.43 2.42
N ARG A 6 -15.87 -10.98 1.84
CA ARG A 6 -14.79 -10.17 1.27
C ARG A 6 -15.44 -9.35 0.16
N ARG A 7 -15.74 -8.08 0.43
CA ARG A 7 -16.16 -7.17 -0.64
C ARG A 7 -15.00 -7.10 -1.63
N ALA A 8 -15.30 -7.45 -2.89
CA ALA A 8 -14.36 -7.24 -3.98
C ALA A 8 -13.93 -5.75 -3.98
N PRO A 9 -12.64 -5.46 -4.23
CA PRO A 9 -12.16 -4.08 -4.32
C PRO A 9 -12.96 -3.34 -5.39
N LYS A 10 -13.29 -2.06 -5.14
CA LYS A 10 -14.05 -1.27 -6.12
C LYS A 10 -13.12 -0.94 -7.31
N PRO A 11 -13.64 -0.91 -8.55
CA PRO A 11 -12.83 -0.58 -9.73
C PRO A 11 -12.05 0.75 -9.62
N GLN A 12 -12.61 1.73 -8.92
CA GLN A 12 -11.99 3.05 -8.70
C GLN A 12 -10.73 2.99 -7.82
N ASP A 13 -10.63 2.03 -6.92
CA ASP A 13 -9.45 1.84 -6.07
C ASP A 13 -8.25 1.36 -6.91
N ASN A 14 -8.50 0.59 -7.97
CA ASN A 14 -7.45 0.13 -8.88
C ASN A 14 -6.86 1.27 -9.72
N ALA A 15 -7.67 2.24 -10.18
CA ALA A 15 -7.17 3.35 -11.00
C ALA A 15 -6.15 4.21 -10.22
N TYR A 16 -6.46 4.56 -8.97
CA TYR A 16 -5.54 5.31 -8.11
C TYR A 16 -4.22 4.55 -7.87
N ILE A 17 -4.30 3.24 -7.60
CA ILE A 17 -3.10 2.41 -7.40
C ILE A 17 -2.23 2.37 -8.66
N GLN A 18 -2.82 2.26 -9.85
CA GLN A 18 -2.06 2.29 -11.10
C GLN A 18 -1.34 3.62 -11.32
N GLU A 19 -1.98 4.76 -11.02
CA GLU A 19 -1.33 6.08 -11.10
C GLU A 19 -0.15 6.21 -10.12
N VAL A 20 -0.31 5.70 -8.89
CA VAL A 20 0.75 5.67 -7.88
C VAL A 20 1.94 4.84 -8.36
N LEU A 21 1.68 3.64 -8.88
CA LEU A 21 2.72 2.73 -9.38
C LEU A 21 3.44 3.33 -10.59
N SER A 22 2.71 4.01 -11.48
CA SER A 22 3.29 4.77 -12.59
C SER A 22 4.22 5.88 -12.09
N ALA A 23 3.79 6.66 -11.09
CA ALA A 23 4.61 7.71 -10.50
C ALA A 23 5.87 7.16 -9.81
N LEU A 24 5.78 6.02 -9.14
CA LEU A 24 6.94 5.33 -8.54
C LEU A 24 7.92 4.80 -9.59
N LYS A 25 7.41 4.29 -10.72
CA LYS A 25 8.26 3.87 -11.84
C LYS A 25 9.01 5.04 -12.47
N SER A 26 8.32 6.17 -12.67
CA SER A 26 8.94 7.37 -13.22
C SER A 26 9.90 8.05 -12.24
N ASN A 27 9.65 7.90 -10.94
CA ASN A 27 10.55 8.41 -9.90
C ASN A 27 10.66 7.44 -8.71
N PRO A 28 11.61 6.49 -8.76
CA PRO A 28 11.82 5.48 -7.72
C PRO A 28 12.13 6.04 -6.33
N GLU A 29 12.74 7.23 -6.23
CA GLU A 29 13.12 7.84 -4.96
C GLU A 29 11.90 8.19 -4.08
N LYS A 30 10.73 8.32 -4.71
CA LYS A 30 9.45 8.53 -4.02
C LYS A 30 9.05 7.34 -3.13
N ILE A 31 9.71 6.19 -3.23
CA ILE A 31 9.50 5.07 -2.28
C ILE A 31 9.80 5.50 -0.84
N GLU A 32 10.69 6.47 -0.62
CA GLU A 32 10.98 7.02 0.72
C GLU A 32 9.76 7.71 1.35
N ILE A 33 8.86 8.27 0.54
CA ILE A 33 7.60 8.86 1.00
C ILE A 33 6.71 7.77 1.62
N LEU A 34 6.74 6.54 1.08
CA LEU A 34 5.98 5.42 1.66
C LEU A 34 6.52 5.04 3.04
N ALA A 35 7.85 4.98 3.19
CA ALA A 35 8.48 4.72 4.48
C ALA A 35 8.11 5.79 5.52
N ARG A 36 8.18 7.07 5.13
CA ARG A 36 7.76 8.19 5.98
C ARG A 36 6.30 8.12 6.38
N ASN A 37 5.41 7.83 5.42
CA ASN A 37 3.99 7.66 5.69
C ASN A 37 3.74 6.54 6.72
N CYS A 38 4.42 5.40 6.59
CA CYS A 38 4.32 4.30 7.55
C CYS A 38 4.71 4.77 8.97
N ASP A 39 5.82 5.49 9.11
CA ASP A 39 6.28 6.02 10.40
C ASP A 39 5.32 7.05 10.99
N GLU A 40 4.85 8.01 10.19
CA GLU A 40 3.88 9.03 10.60
C GLU A 40 2.56 8.39 11.09
N TYR A 41 2.03 7.41 10.34
CA TYR A 41 0.77 6.77 10.71
C TYR A 41 0.91 5.90 11.97
N LYS A 42 2.05 5.23 12.20
CA LYS A 42 2.31 4.46 13.42
C LYS A 42 2.30 5.32 14.69
N GLN A 43 2.60 6.62 14.59
CA GLN A 43 2.60 7.53 15.73
C GLN A 43 1.19 8.01 16.13
N GLN A 44 0.14 7.69 15.36
CA GLN A 44 -1.21 8.14 15.66
C GLN A 44 -1.80 7.43 16.90
N MET A 45 -2.30 8.20 17.86
CA MET A 45 -2.89 7.71 19.11
C MET A 45 -4.05 6.71 18.90
N HIS A 46 -4.82 6.87 17.82
CA HIS A 46 -6.01 6.04 17.54
C HIS A 46 -5.90 5.30 16.20
N LEU A 47 -4.77 4.60 16.00
CA LEU A 47 -4.56 3.81 14.80
C LEU A 47 -5.44 2.55 14.78
N LYS A 48 -6.29 2.42 13.75
CA LYS A 48 -7.13 1.23 13.58
C LYS A 48 -6.24 0.00 13.32
N ARG A 49 -6.48 -1.10 14.02
CA ARG A 49 -5.74 -2.37 13.86
C ARG A 49 -5.65 -2.87 12.41
N GLY A 50 -6.70 -2.65 11.61
CA GLY A 50 -6.69 -3.02 10.19
C GLY A 50 -5.70 -2.20 9.36
N PHE A 51 -5.53 -0.93 9.70
CA PHE A 51 -4.59 -0.03 9.03
C PHE A 51 -3.16 -0.29 9.50
N LEU A 52 -2.94 -0.53 10.81
CA LEU A 52 -1.64 -0.99 11.32
C LEU A 52 -1.14 -2.25 10.58
N ARG A 53 -2.02 -3.24 10.38
CA ARG A 53 -1.65 -4.43 9.57
C ARG A 53 -1.25 -4.07 8.15
N ALA A 54 -1.90 -3.11 7.51
CA ALA A 54 -1.55 -2.70 6.17
C ALA A 54 -0.18 -1.99 6.11
N ILE A 55 0.14 -1.19 7.14
CA ILE A 55 1.46 -0.58 7.33
C ILE A 55 2.53 -1.67 7.45
N GLU A 56 2.36 -2.62 8.38
CA GLU A 56 3.33 -3.72 8.60
C GLU A 56 3.58 -4.54 7.31
N ARG A 57 2.54 -4.76 6.49
CA ARG A 57 2.67 -5.46 5.21
C ARG A 57 3.39 -4.62 4.17
N LEU A 58 3.09 -3.32 4.10
CA LEU A 58 3.77 -2.43 3.17
C LEU A 58 5.26 -2.31 3.51
N GLU A 59 5.62 -2.16 4.78
CA GLU A 59 7.02 -2.14 5.24
C GLU A 59 7.76 -3.41 4.85
N TRP A 60 7.13 -4.57 5.04
CA TRP A 60 7.70 -5.84 4.61
C TRP A 60 7.93 -5.88 3.09
N VAL A 61 6.96 -5.41 2.28
CA VAL A 61 7.11 -5.35 0.82
C VAL A 61 8.23 -4.40 0.41
N ILE A 62 8.33 -3.21 1.02
CA ILE A 62 9.41 -2.25 0.76
C ILE A 62 10.77 -2.89 1.04
N HIS A 63 10.93 -3.55 2.18
CA HIS A 63 12.19 -4.20 2.57
C HIS A 63 12.53 -5.42 1.70
N ALA A 64 11.52 -6.19 1.26
CA ALA A 64 11.73 -7.39 0.45
C ALA A 64 11.94 -7.12 -1.05
N SER A 65 11.57 -5.92 -1.51
CA SER A 65 11.69 -5.53 -2.92
C SER A 65 13.07 -5.01 -3.23
N LYS A 66 13.70 -5.52 -4.31
CA LYS A 66 15.01 -5.06 -4.78
C LYS A 66 14.92 -3.82 -5.66
N ASP A 67 13.79 -3.66 -6.34
CA ASP A 67 13.50 -2.60 -7.30
C ASP A 67 11.99 -2.28 -7.31
N ILE A 68 11.61 -1.23 -8.07
CA ILE A 68 10.22 -0.77 -8.16
C ILE A 68 9.36 -1.79 -8.92
N GLU A 69 9.93 -2.55 -9.85
CA GLU A 69 9.25 -3.58 -10.61
C GLU A 69 8.80 -4.74 -9.72
N GLN A 70 9.64 -5.17 -8.78
CA GLN A 70 9.30 -6.18 -7.79
C GLN A 70 8.27 -5.64 -6.80
N PHE A 71 8.43 -4.39 -6.35
CA PHE A 71 7.45 -3.72 -5.49
C PHE A 71 6.07 -3.69 -6.16
N GLU A 72 5.99 -3.25 -7.42
CA GLU A 72 4.75 -3.22 -8.21
C GLU A 72 4.10 -4.61 -8.29
N LYS A 73 4.88 -5.65 -8.62
CA LYS A 73 4.37 -7.02 -8.67
C LYS A 73 3.76 -7.45 -7.34
N SER A 74 4.42 -7.13 -6.22
CA SER A 74 3.88 -7.40 -4.88
C SER A 74 2.62 -6.59 -4.57
N ILE A 75 2.57 -5.32 -4.97
CA ILE A 75 1.39 -4.47 -4.76
C ILE A 75 0.21 -4.91 -5.63
N LEU A 76 0.44 -5.48 -6.82
CA LEU A 76 -0.61 -5.94 -7.73
C LEU A 76 -0.97 -7.43 -7.59
N ALA A 77 -0.20 -8.20 -6.80
CA ALA A 77 -0.47 -9.61 -6.57
C ALA A 77 -1.91 -9.85 -6.09
N ASP A 78 -2.56 -10.88 -6.65
CA ASP A 78 -3.87 -11.33 -6.18
C ASP A 78 -3.73 -12.25 -4.96
N ASP A 79 -2.99 -11.77 -3.97
CA ASP A 79 -2.73 -12.44 -2.71
C ASP A 79 -3.19 -11.59 -1.52
N TYR A 80 -3.09 -12.17 -0.32
CA TYR A 80 -3.50 -11.48 0.89
C TYR A 80 -2.73 -10.17 1.13
N ILE A 81 -1.44 -10.09 0.77
CA ILE A 81 -0.60 -8.93 1.03
C ILE A 81 -1.02 -7.78 0.12
N GLY A 82 -1.06 -8.02 -1.19
CA GLY A 82 -1.50 -7.06 -2.18
C GLY A 82 -2.92 -6.59 -1.92
N GLU A 83 -3.85 -7.53 -1.63
CA GLU A 83 -5.23 -7.18 -1.26
C GLU A 83 -5.31 -6.27 -0.02
N VAL A 84 -4.50 -6.52 1.01
CA VAL A 84 -4.53 -5.71 2.24
C VAL A 84 -4.01 -4.31 1.97
N ILE A 85 -2.88 -4.19 1.25
CA ILE A 85 -2.26 -2.89 0.98
C ILE A 85 -3.16 -2.03 0.09
N ARG A 86 -3.70 -2.60 -1.01
CA ARG A 86 -4.56 -1.87 -1.97
C ARG A 86 -5.85 -1.33 -1.34
N ARG A 87 -6.33 -1.91 -0.23
CA ARG A 87 -7.51 -1.42 0.52
C ARG A 87 -7.27 -0.10 1.26
N TYR A 88 -6.03 0.35 1.41
CA TYR A 88 -5.70 1.57 2.13
C TYR A 88 -4.91 2.56 1.25
N PRO A 89 -5.58 3.28 0.34
CA PRO A 89 -4.95 4.30 -0.51
C PRO A 89 -4.13 5.35 0.23
N LEU A 90 -4.47 5.64 1.50
CA LEU A 90 -3.75 6.61 2.33
C LEU A 90 -2.25 6.28 2.51
N LEU A 91 -1.86 5.01 2.40
CA LEU A 91 -0.45 4.61 2.46
C LEU A 91 0.39 5.29 1.36
N PHE A 92 -0.23 5.64 0.23
CA PHE A 92 0.41 6.21 -0.95
C PHE A 92 0.23 7.73 -1.06
N LYS A 93 -0.16 8.39 0.04
CA LYS A 93 -0.30 9.84 0.10
C LYS A 93 1.01 10.53 -0.31
N GLY A 94 0.92 11.53 -1.17
CA GLY A 94 2.08 12.35 -1.60
C GLY A 94 2.88 11.78 -2.78
N ILE A 95 2.62 10.55 -3.24
CA ILE A 95 3.39 9.95 -4.34
C ILE A 95 3.12 10.62 -5.69
N LYS A 96 1.86 10.98 -5.95
CA LYS A 96 1.47 11.65 -7.21
C LYS A 96 1.79 13.15 -7.25
N SER A 97 2.17 13.73 -6.11
CA SER A 97 2.46 15.16 -5.96
C SER A 97 3.85 15.53 -6.47
#